data_AF-A0A0Q6N442-F1
#
_entry.id   AF-A0A0Q6N442-F1
#
_cell.length_a   1.000
_cell.length_b   1.000
_cell.length_c   1.000
_cell.angle_alpha   90.00
_cell.angle_beta   90.00
_cell.angle_gamma   90.00
#
_symmetry.space_group_name_H-M   'P 1'
#
loop_
_entity.id
_entity.type
_entity.pdbx_description
1 polymer ?
#
loop_
_entity_poly.entity_id
_entity_poly.type
_entity_poly.pdbx_seq_one_letter_code
_entity_poly.pdbx_strand_id
1 'polypeptide(L)'
;MNKKSLIAALVLMAAASLPALADESGRHPFYLHALSDLRTAAWKVEHRLPEDGQVSRDEQVVVDEIHAAIADLQHAAWLDGKPVEWREPTDAWLPRQGRLHAAVDLLRKVRSDVAREEDDPRSRPFQQRGLAHVDAALDTAQHAIGDVRRHDMRRE
;
A
#
# COMPACT_ATOMS: atom_id res chain seq x y z
N MET A 1 -49.55 50.54 36.75
CA MET A 1 -50.74 50.18 35.93
C MET A 1 -50.29 50.22 34.48
N ASN A 2 -50.30 49.20 33.60
CA ASN A 2 -51.04 47.94 33.46
C ASN A 2 -50.19 46.96 32.59
N LYS A 3 -49.92 45.72 33.02
CA LYS A 3 -50.61 44.44 32.70
C LYS A 3 -50.53 43.95 31.22
N LYS A 4 -49.60 42.99 31.02
CA LYS A 4 -49.75 41.64 30.39
C LYS A 4 -50.21 41.48 28.92
N SER A 5 -49.31 40.83 28.18
CA SER A 5 -49.49 39.54 27.45
C SER A 5 -49.94 39.51 25.98
N LEU A 6 -49.01 38.90 25.20
CA LEU A 6 -49.16 37.72 24.34
C LEU A 6 -49.61 37.86 22.87
N ILE A 7 -49.07 36.90 22.10
CA ILE A 7 -49.44 36.36 20.78
C ILE A 7 -48.71 37.04 19.60
N ALA A 8 -48.12 36.38 18.60
CA ALA A 8 -47.60 35.02 18.36
C ALA A 8 -47.03 35.03 16.92
N ALA A 9 -46.30 33.95 16.60
CA ALA A 9 -46.08 33.39 15.26
C ALA A 9 -45.04 34.11 14.36
N LEU A 10 -44.29 33.46 13.47
CA LEU A 10 -43.88 32.08 13.16
C LEU A 10 -43.10 32.27 11.83
N VAL A 11 -42.17 31.37 11.49
CA VAL A 11 -41.62 31.17 10.12
C VAL A 11 -40.50 32.18 9.76
N LEU A 12 -39.30 31.82 9.26
CA LEU A 12 -38.95 30.80 8.29
C LEU A 12 -37.51 30.32 8.53
N MET A 13 -37.30 29.03 8.33
CA MET A 13 -36.01 28.39 8.21
C MET A 13 -35.20 28.98 7.05
N ALA A 14 -33.91 29.19 7.27
CA ALA A 14 -32.89 28.98 6.26
C ALA A 14 -31.58 28.61 6.97
N ALA A 15 -31.57 27.43 7.61
CA ALA A 15 -30.32 26.71 7.75
C ALA A 15 -29.90 26.37 6.32
N ALA A 16 -29.07 27.22 5.72
CA ALA A 16 -28.35 26.88 4.51
C ALA A 16 -27.36 25.78 4.90
N SER A 17 -27.86 24.54 4.91
CA SER A 17 -27.06 23.35 4.80
C SER A 17 -26.34 23.47 3.47
N LEU A 18 -25.18 24.14 3.47
CA LEU A 18 -24.23 23.99 2.38
C LEU A 18 -23.99 22.48 2.28
N PRO A 19 -24.32 21.81 1.17
CA PRO A 19 -23.76 20.50 0.95
C PRO A 19 -22.25 20.73 0.94
N ALA A 20 -21.55 20.15 1.91
CA ALA A 20 -20.12 20.01 1.79
C ALA A 20 -19.91 19.22 0.50
N LEU A 21 -19.56 19.90 -0.59
CA LEU A 21 -18.91 19.32 -1.75
C LEU A 21 -17.51 18.91 -1.29
N ALA A 22 -17.44 17.94 -0.38
CA ALA A 22 -16.23 17.25 0.02
C ALA A 22 -16.11 15.92 -0.75
N ASP A 23 -16.69 15.90 -1.95
CA ASP A 23 -16.65 14.76 -2.83
C ASP A 23 -15.93 15.13 -4.13
N GLU A 24 -14.60 15.21 -4.04
CA GLU A 24 -13.76 15.20 -5.25
C GLU A 24 -12.31 14.80 -4.93
N SER A 25 -12.15 13.56 -4.48
CA SER A 25 -10.93 12.82 -4.83
C SER A 25 -11.39 11.41 -5.16
N GLY A 26 -11.16 10.98 -6.42
CA GLY A 26 -11.17 9.56 -6.76
C GLY A 26 -10.16 8.89 -5.84
N ARG A 27 -10.67 8.04 -4.94
CA ARG A 27 -10.04 7.85 -3.62
C ARG A 27 -9.73 6.38 -3.41
N HIS A 28 -8.75 5.79 -4.11
CA HIS A 28 -8.29 4.45 -3.73
C HIS A 28 -7.53 4.53 -2.39
N PRO A 29 -8.14 4.29 -1.21
CA PRO A 29 -7.66 4.84 0.07
C PRO A 29 -6.26 4.36 0.46
N PHE A 30 -5.85 3.22 -0.12
CA PHE A 30 -4.76 2.40 0.37
C PHE A 30 -3.46 2.54 -0.41
N TYR A 31 -3.38 3.35 -1.48
CA TYR A 31 -2.11 3.47 -2.23
C TYR A 31 -0.94 3.94 -1.37
N LEU A 32 -1.16 4.89 -0.46
CA LEU A 32 -0.08 5.36 0.42
C LEU A 32 0.39 4.26 1.38
N HIS A 33 -0.54 3.44 1.87
CA HIS A 33 -0.22 2.31 2.73
C HIS A 33 0.51 1.21 1.94
N ALA A 34 -0.02 0.83 0.77
CA ALA A 34 0.59 -0.11 -0.15
C ALA A 34 2.02 0.32 -0.56
N LEU A 35 2.22 1.60 -0.86
CA LEU A 35 3.55 2.14 -1.16
C LEU A 35 4.48 2.06 0.06
N SER A 36 4.00 2.36 1.27
CA SER A 36 4.80 2.19 2.49
C SER A 36 5.22 0.72 2.71
N ASP A 37 4.29 -0.21 2.53
CA ASP A 37 4.52 -1.64 2.69
C ASP A 37 5.48 -2.19 1.61
N LEU A 38 5.34 -1.78 0.35
CA LEU A 38 6.25 -2.15 -0.74
C LEU A 38 7.69 -1.71 -0.46
N ARG A 39 7.87 -0.49 0.03
CA ARG A 39 9.19 0.04 0.37
C ARG A 39 9.81 -0.70 1.56
N THR A 40 8.98 -1.05 2.53
CA THR A 40 9.39 -1.90 3.65
C THR A 40 9.77 -3.30 3.17
N ALA A 41 9.04 -3.85 2.19
CA ALA A 41 9.33 -5.15 1.59
C ALA A 41 10.65 -5.13 0.80
N ALA A 42 10.89 -4.11 -0.04
CA ALA A 42 12.17 -3.91 -0.74
C ALA A 42 13.33 -3.91 0.25
N TRP A 43 13.23 -3.07 1.29
CA TRP A 43 14.26 -2.98 2.33
C TRP A 43 14.53 -4.33 2.98
N LYS A 44 13.49 -5.14 3.25
CA LYS A 44 13.63 -6.48 3.84
C LYS A 44 14.39 -7.45 2.96
N VAL A 45 14.20 -7.37 1.64
CA VAL A 45 14.87 -8.26 0.67
C VAL A 45 16.29 -7.79 0.40
N GLU A 46 16.52 -6.48 0.28
CA GLU A 46 17.84 -5.90 0.00
C GLU A 46 18.79 -6.01 1.20
N HIS A 47 18.29 -5.82 2.42
CA HIS A 47 19.10 -5.84 3.63
C HIS A 47 19.07 -7.23 4.25
N ARG A 48 19.66 -8.23 3.58
CA ARG A 48 19.91 -9.56 4.19
C ARG A 48 21.05 -9.50 5.21
N LEU A 49 21.06 -10.42 6.17
CA LEU A 49 22.18 -10.57 7.09
C LEU A 49 23.33 -11.33 6.41
N PRO A 50 24.59 -11.17 6.86
CA PRO A 50 25.70 -11.95 6.31
C PRO A 50 25.50 -13.48 6.40
N GLU A 51 24.81 -13.95 7.44
CA GLU A 51 24.47 -15.37 7.63
C GLU A 51 23.43 -15.93 6.65
N ASP A 52 22.71 -15.06 5.93
CA ASP A 52 21.66 -15.44 4.99
C ASP A 52 22.20 -15.98 3.64
N GLY A 53 23.51 -15.88 3.43
CA GLY A 53 24.19 -16.37 2.21
C GLY A 53 24.24 -15.34 1.08
N GLN A 54 24.57 -15.80 -0.13
CA GLN A 54 24.57 -14.94 -1.32
C GLN A 54 23.14 -14.63 -1.78
N VAL A 55 22.95 -13.43 -2.34
CA VAL A 55 21.71 -13.03 -2.99
C VAL A 55 21.40 -14.02 -4.10
N SER A 56 20.21 -14.61 -4.05
CA SER A 56 19.76 -15.49 -5.12
C SER A 56 19.27 -14.69 -6.32
N ARG A 57 19.26 -15.31 -7.51
CA ARG A 57 18.67 -14.69 -8.70
C ARG A 57 17.19 -14.35 -8.49
N ASP A 58 16.48 -15.18 -7.74
CA ASP A 58 15.06 -14.98 -7.44
C ASP A 58 14.86 -13.79 -6.52
N GLU A 59 15.72 -13.58 -5.52
CA GLU A 59 15.66 -12.40 -4.66
C GLU A 59 15.91 -11.10 -5.42
N GLN A 60 16.81 -11.12 -6.40
CA GLN A 60 17.00 -9.96 -7.28
C GLN A 60 15.72 -9.66 -8.08
N VAL A 61 15.09 -10.69 -8.64
CA VAL A 61 13.81 -10.54 -9.36
C VAL A 61 12.72 -10.00 -8.42
N VAL A 62 12.66 -10.46 -7.17
CA VAL A 62 11.70 -9.92 -6.18
C VAL A 62 11.89 -8.42 -5.98
N VAL A 63 13.13 -7.94 -5.83
CA VAL A 63 13.43 -6.51 -5.67
C VAL A 63 13.03 -5.71 -6.91
N ASP A 64 13.37 -6.23 -8.10
CA ASP A 64 13.06 -5.56 -9.37
C ASP A 64 11.54 -5.42 -9.57
N GLU A 65 10.77 -6.47 -9.29
CA GLU A 65 9.30 -6.45 -9.35
C GLU A 65 8.69 -5.50 -8.30
N ILE A 66 9.24 -5.44 -7.09
CA ILE A 66 8.80 -4.47 -6.07
C ILE A 66 9.02 -3.03 -6.54
N HIS A 67 10.17 -2.74 -7.15
CA HIS A 67 10.46 -1.40 -7.67
C HIS A 67 9.54 -1.04 -8.85
N ALA A 68 9.26 -1.98 -9.73
CA ALA A 68 8.28 -1.78 -10.82
C ALA A 68 6.88 -1.50 -10.27
N ALA A 69 6.43 -2.27 -9.27
CA ALA A 69 5.16 -2.03 -8.58
C ALA A 69 5.10 -0.64 -7.92
N ILE A 70 6.18 -0.22 -7.25
CA ILE A 70 6.26 1.13 -6.66
C ILE A 70 6.07 2.18 -7.76
N ALA A 71 6.79 2.09 -8.88
CA ALA A 71 6.70 3.08 -9.95
C ALA A 71 5.27 3.23 -10.50
N ASP A 72 4.59 2.11 -10.78
CA ASP A 72 3.21 2.14 -11.29
C ASP A 72 2.22 2.67 -10.23
N LEU A 73 2.30 2.21 -8.98
CA LEU A 73 1.37 2.64 -7.93
C LEU A 73 1.62 4.09 -7.47
N GLN A 74 2.84 4.59 -7.59
CA GLN A 74 3.12 6.02 -7.41
C GLN A 74 2.43 6.85 -8.49
N HIS A 75 2.42 6.38 -9.74
CA HIS A 75 1.74 7.07 -10.82
C HIS A 75 0.22 7.05 -10.63
N ALA A 76 -0.35 5.90 -10.24
CA ALA A 76 -1.77 5.80 -9.87
C ALA A 76 -2.12 6.78 -8.73
N ALA A 77 -1.33 6.79 -7.65
CA ALA A 77 -1.55 7.69 -6.53
C ALA A 77 -1.44 9.17 -6.91
N TRP A 78 -0.56 9.52 -7.86
CA TRP A 78 -0.46 10.89 -8.37
C TRP A 78 -1.70 11.30 -9.17
N LEU A 79 -2.25 10.40 -9.99
CA LEU A 79 -3.50 10.62 -10.73
C LEU A 79 -4.71 10.80 -9.79
N ASP A 80 -4.71 10.09 -8.66
CA ASP A 80 -5.67 10.24 -7.54
C ASP A 80 -5.48 11.55 -6.72
N GLY A 81 -4.51 12.39 -7.08
CA GLY A 81 -4.22 13.65 -6.41
C GLY A 81 -3.53 13.50 -5.04
N LYS A 82 -2.89 12.36 -4.77
CA LYS A 82 -2.22 12.09 -3.49
C LYS A 82 -0.78 12.60 -3.50
N PRO A 83 -0.30 13.19 -2.39
CA PRO A 83 1.12 13.52 -2.27
C PRO A 83 1.93 12.24 -2.10
N VAL A 84 2.74 11.93 -3.10
CA VAL A 84 3.55 10.70 -3.16
C VAL A 84 5.00 10.99 -2.77
N GLU A 85 5.22 11.64 -1.64
CA GLU A 85 6.58 11.86 -1.15
C GLU A 85 7.20 10.56 -0.61
N TRP A 86 8.47 10.34 -0.93
CA TRP A 86 9.27 9.28 -0.35
C TRP A 86 9.71 9.68 1.06
N ARG A 87 9.55 8.78 2.02
CA ARG A 87 10.30 8.77 3.28
C ARG A 87 10.84 7.37 3.48
N GLU A 88 12.12 7.28 3.82
CA GLU A 88 12.72 6.01 4.22
C GLU A 88 11.92 5.44 5.39
N PRO A 89 11.57 4.13 5.38
CA PRO A 89 10.91 3.51 6.53
C PRO A 89 11.76 3.78 7.76
N THR A 90 11.22 4.55 8.71
CA THR A 90 11.93 4.77 9.98
C THR A 90 12.01 3.41 10.66
N ASP A 91 13.22 2.99 11.03
CA ASP A 91 13.53 1.68 11.62
C ASP A 91 12.64 1.36 12.84
N ALA A 92 11.42 0.89 12.57
CA ALA A 92 10.63 0.17 13.53
C ALA A 92 11.31 -1.18 13.64
N TRP A 93 12.01 -1.40 14.75
CA TRP A 93 12.67 -2.64 15.14
C TRP A 93 11.94 -3.88 14.59
N LEU A 94 12.48 -4.48 13.53
CA LEU A 94 11.90 -5.67 12.91
C LEU A 94 12.72 -6.90 13.33
N PRO A 95 12.05 -8.00 13.74
CA PRO A 95 12.74 -9.20 14.23
C PRO A 95 13.70 -9.79 13.19
N ARG A 96 14.76 -10.40 13.70
CA ARG A 96 16.04 -10.65 13.02
C ARG A 96 16.05 -11.85 12.06
N GLN A 97 15.00 -12.67 12.01
CA GLN A 97 14.94 -13.91 11.20
C GLN A 97 13.66 -13.91 10.36
N GLY A 98 13.74 -14.45 9.13
CA GLY A 98 12.58 -14.56 8.24
C GLY A 98 12.25 -13.28 7.46
N ARG A 99 13.26 -12.48 7.05
CA ARG A 99 13.03 -11.23 6.30
C ARG A 99 12.29 -11.44 4.99
N LEU A 100 12.62 -12.51 4.24
CA LEU A 100 11.90 -12.85 3.01
C LEU A 100 10.45 -13.30 3.29
N HIS A 101 10.21 -14.00 4.40
CA HIS A 101 8.85 -14.30 4.87
C HIS A 101 8.07 -13.03 5.25
N ALA A 102 8.72 -12.09 5.95
CA ALA A 102 8.12 -10.81 6.29
C ALA A 102 7.81 -9.96 5.03
N ALA A 103 8.68 -10.00 4.02
CA ALA A 103 8.44 -9.38 2.72
C ALA A 103 7.21 -10.02 2.04
N VAL A 104 7.08 -11.35 2.05
CA VAL A 104 5.89 -12.06 1.54
C VAL A 104 4.61 -11.61 2.25
N ASP A 105 4.64 -11.43 3.57
CA ASP A 105 3.46 -10.97 4.31
C ASP A 105 3.08 -9.52 3.98
N LEU A 106 4.07 -8.64 3.77
CA LEU A 106 3.84 -7.28 3.27
C LEU A 106 3.26 -7.29 1.86
N LEU A 107 3.82 -8.09 0.95
CA LEU A 107 3.32 -8.23 -0.43
C LEU A 107 1.87 -8.70 -0.48
N ARG A 108 1.46 -9.62 0.40
CA ARG A 108 0.05 -10.04 0.53
C ARG A 108 -0.86 -8.89 0.97
N LYS A 109 -0.42 -8.05 1.91
CA LYS A 109 -1.17 -6.86 2.33
C LYS A 109 -1.31 -5.86 1.19
N VAL A 110 -0.20 -5.56 0.51
CA VAL A 110 -0.18 -4.70 -0.67
C VAL A 110 -1.15 -5.20 -1.73
N ARG A 111 -1.09 -6.49 -2.07
CA ARG A 111 -2.01 -7.10 -3.03
C ARG A 111 -3.47 -6.90 -2.63
N SER A 112 -3.82 -7.15 -1.37
CA SER A 112 -5.18 -6.95 -0.87
C SER A 112 -5.59 -5.47 -0.87
N ASP A 113 -4.65 -4.57 -0.62
CA ASP A 113 -4.92 -3.13 -0.58
C ASP A 113 -5.12 -2.57 -1.98
N VAL A 114 -4.28 -2.97 -2.94
CA VAL A 114 -4.27 -2.52 -4.34
C VAL A 114 -5.39 -3.16 -5.16
N ALA A 115 -5.83 -4.39 -4.83
CA ALA A 115 -6.91 -5.06 -5.56
C ALA A 115 -8.31 -4.48 -5.27
N ARG A 116 -8.42 -3.45 -4.43
CA ARG A 116 -9.70 -2.77 -4.16
C ARG A 116 -10.15 -1.97 -5.39
N GLU A 117 -11.44 -1.64 -5.42
CA GLU A 117 -12.04 -0.92 -6.54
C GLU A 117 -11.35 0.45 -6.74
N GLU A 118 -11.03 0.74 -8.00
CA GLU A 118 -10.46 2.01 -8.44
C GLU A 118 -11.51 2.82 -9.21
N ASP A 119 -11.86 3.96 -8.65
CA ASP A 119 -12.87 4.87 -9.17
C ASP A 119 -12.34 5.72 -10.31
N ASP A 120 -11.04 6.08 -10.31
CA ASP A 120 -10.43 6.87 -11.38
C ASP A 120 -10.03 5.96 -12.56
N PRO A 121 -10.69 6.05 -13.73
CA PRO A 121 -10.36 5.23 -14.88
C PRO A 121 -8.93 5.44 -15.40
N ARG A 122 -8.31 6.59 -15.10
CA ARG A 122 -6.93 6.91 -15.49
C ARG A 122 -5.92 6.14 -14.64
N SER A 123 -6.24 5.87 -13.38
CA SER A 123 -5.41 5.13 -12.42
C SER A 123 -5.45 3.61 -12.68
N ARG A 124 -6.56 3.08 -13.21
CA ARG A 124 -6.78 1.63 -13.43
C ARG A 124 -5.66 0.90 -14.17
N PRO A 125 -5.11 1.41 -15.30
CA PRO A 125 -4.03 0.70 -16.00
C PRO A 125 -2.76 0.58 -15.15
N PHE A 126 -2.46 1.59 -14.33
CA PHE A 126 -1.31 1.59 -13.42
C PHE A 126 -1.55 0.67 -12.23
N GLN A 127 -2.76 0.70 -11.66
CA GLN A 127 -3.19 -0.25 -10.63
C GLN A 127 -3.01 -1.70 -11.09
N GLN A 128 -3.50 -2.03 -12.29
CA GLN A 128 -3.44 -3.38 -12.85
C GLN A 128 -2.01 -3.87 -13.06
N ARG A 129 -1.13 -3.02 -13.62
CA ARG A 129 0.28 -3.38 -13.77
C ARG A 129 0.99 -3.49 -12.44
N GLY A 130 0.76 -2.56 -11.52
CA GLY A 130 1.29 -2.61 -10.16
C GLY A 130 0.88 -3.91 -9.44
N LEU A 131 -0.38 -4.33 -9.58
CA LEU A 131 -0.87 -5.59 -9.03
C LEU A 131 -0.17 -6.81 -9.66
N ALA A 132 0.05 -6.79 -10.99
CA ALA A 132 0.77 -7.86 -11.68
C ALA A 132 2.23 -7.99 -11.19
N HIS A 133 2.91 -6.87 -10.97
CA HIS A 133 4.26 -6.85 -10.38
C HIS A 133 4.26 -7.39 -8.94
N VAL A 134 3.27 -7.03 -8.13
CA VAL A 134 3.11 -7.57 -6.77
C VAL A 134 2.90 -9.09 -6.78
N ASP A 135 2.07 -9.60 -7.70
CA ASP A 135 1.83 -11.03 -7.86
C ASP A 135 3.12 -11.76 -8.29
N ALA A 136 3.87 -11.21 -9.25
CA ALA A 136 5.15 -11.77 -9.69
C ALA A 136 6.21 -11.80 -8.57
N ALA A 137 6.31 -10.73 -7.78
CA ALA A 137 7.18 -10.68 -6.61
C ALA A 137 6.78 -11.72 -5.57
N LEU A 138 5.48 -11.89 -5.32
CA LEU A 138 4.96 -12.84 -4.34
C LEU A 138 5.27 -14.29 -4.73
N ASP A 139 5.03 -14.65 -5.99
CA ASP A 139 5.30 -16.00 -6.50
C ASP A 139 6.79 -16.32 -6.48
N THR A 140 7.63 -15.36 -6.90
CA THR A 140 9.09 -15.52 -6.91
C THR A 140 9.65 -15.64 -5.50
N ALA A 141 9.19 -14.82 -4.55
CA ALA A 141 9.63 -14.89 -3.16
C ALA A 141 9.26 -16.23 -2.51
N GLN A 142 8.07 -16.76 -2.82
CA GLN A 142 7.66 -18.09 -2.35
C GLN A 142 8.51 -19.21 -2.96
N HIS A 143 8.91 -19.08 -4.23
CA HIS A 143 9.83 -20.01 -4.89
C HIS A 143 11.19 -20.02 -4.18
N ALA A 144 11.78 -18.84 -3.95
CA ALA A 144 13.06 -18.68 -3.27
C ALA A 144 13.06 -19.31 -1.86
N ILE A 145 11.99 -19.10 -1.09
CA ILE A 145 11.81 -19.74 0.23
C ILE A 145 11.80 -21.27 0.11
N GLY A 146 11.10 -21.80 -0.89
CA GLY A 146 11.03 -23.25 -1.15
C GLY A 146 12.38 -23.85 -1.53
N ASP A 147 13.17 -23.13 -2.32
CA ASP A 147 14.47 -23.57 -2.80
C ASP A 147 15.53 -23.62 -1.68
N VAL A 148 15.59 -22.61 -0.83
CA VAL A 148 16.47 -22.60 0.36
C VAL A 148 16.19 -23.82 1.23
N ARG A 149 14.91 -24.09 1.54
CA ARG A 149 14.51 -25.27 2.33
C ARG A 149 14.98 -26.59 1.72
N ARG A 150 14.90 -26.74 0.39
CA ARG A 150 15.36 -27.94 -0.31
C ARG A 150 16.87 -28.07 -0.38
N HIS A 151 17.60 -26.95 -0.35
CA HIS A 151 19.05 -26.96 -0.29
C HIS A 151 19.55 -27.36 1.11
N ASP A 152 18.93 -26.86 2.16
CA ASP A 152 19.31 -27.18 3.55
C ASP A 152 19.09 -28.67 3.87
N MET A 153 17.95 -29.25 3.47
CA MET A 153 17.68 -30.69 3.66
C MET A 153 18.63 -31.62 2.89
N ARG A 154 19.39 -31.11 1.89
CA ARG A 154 20.39 -31.91 1.16
C ARG A 154 21.78 -31.83 1.78
N ARG A 155 22.00 -30.96 2.77
CA ARG A 155 23.28 -30.74 3.45
C ARG A 155 23.38 -31.50 4.78
N GLU A 156 22.29 -32.07 5.26
CA GLU A 156 22.19 -32.97 6.43
C GLU A 156 22.34 -34.45 6.02
#